data_AF-A0A536YJV9-F1
#
_entry.id   AF-A0A536YJV9-F1
#
_cell.length_a   1.000
_cell.length_b   1.000
_cell.length_c   1.000
_cell.angle_alpha   90.00
_cell.angle_beta   90.00
_cell.angle_gamma   90.00
#
_symmetry.space_group_name_H-M   'P 1'
#
loop_
_entity.id
_entity.type
_entity.pdbx_description
1 polymer ?
#
loop_
_entity_poly.entity_id
_entity_poly.type
_entity_poly.pdbx_seq_one_letter_code
_entity_poly.pdbx_strand_id
1 'polypeptide(L)'
;MATAAGLAACSPESGKSTTPKSSGRDATQIAGNAQVTPGPTSSAFITREPNGSITYRSAQPDAARARMPRAVPGELLVKFKPQATRASSMSALSQVSLRSARAYRSIPGLHHVKLALGVQAHQAMATYLKHPDVAYVEPNYIVSINAIPNDPSFPSQVGFNNTGQTGFPVDADIDAPEAWDITTGSNDVVVAVIDTGVDYNHQDLAANIFQNTADCNNNGVDDDGNGHIDDCHGIDAVNGDSDPMDDHGHGTHVAGIIGAVGNNGIGVAGVAWNVKILPCKFLDATGSGFLSDAIACLDYVAAMKDRGVNIVATNNSWGGGSFSQALSDAIDAQMQR
;
A
#
# COMPACT_ATOMS: atom_id res chain seq x y z
N MET A 1 5.12 -46.87 -53.47
CA MET A 1 4.75 -46.65 -54.88
C MET A 1 3.40 -45.97 -54.92
N ALA A 2 3.32 -44.82 -55.62
CA ALA A 2 2.11 -44.06 -56.02
C ALA A 2 1.23 -43.48 -54.88
N THR A 3 0.69 -42.27 -54.92
CA THR A 3 0.42 -41.32 -56.02
C THR A 3 0.10 -39.93 -55.47
N ALA A 4 0.27 -38.91 -56.32
CA ALA A 4 0.17 -37.48 -56.07
C ALA A 4 -1.22 -36.86 -56.36
N ALA A 5 -1.28 -35.52 -56.19
CA ALA A 5 -2.22 -34.49 -56.71
C ALA A 5 -3.18 -33.89 -55.64
N GLY A 6 -3.40 -32.58 -55.55
CA GLY A 6 -2.99 -31.44 -56.38
C GLY A 6 -3.40 -30.09 -55.75
N LEU A 7 -2.76 -29.02 -56.22
CA LEU A 7 -2.95 -27.62 -55.86
C LEU A 7 -4.22 -27.00 -56.48
N ALA A 8 -4.79 -25.99 -55.82
CA ALA A 8 -5.36 -24.80 -56.48
C ALA A 8 -5.47 -23.61 -55.49
N ALA A 9 -5.00 -22.45 -55.93
CA ALA A 9 -5.10 -21.16 -55.26
C ALA A 9 -6.13 -20.26 -55.98
N CYS A 10 -6.74 -19.31 -55.26
CA CYS A 10 -7.29 -18.07 -55.84
C CYS A 10 -7.46 -16.99 -54.75
N SER A 11 -6.89 -15.81 -54.97
CA SER A 11 -7.04 -14.57 -54.16
C SER A 11 -8.06 -13.60 -54.84
N PRO A 12 -8.10 -12.29 -54.50
CA PRO A 12 -8.92 -11.64 -53.46
C PRO A 12 -9.94 -10.63 -54.07
N GLU A 13 -10.92 -10.14 -53.29
CA GLU A 13 -11.70 -8.96 -53.69
C GLU A 13 -11.87 -7.92 -52.59
N SER A 14 -11.95 -6.68 -53.08
CA SER A 14 -11.86 -5.40 -52.41
C SER A 14 -13.22 -4.69 -52.46
N GLY A 15 -13.51 -3.83 -51.49
CA GLY A 15 -14.69 -2.97 -51.53
C GLY A 15 -14.53 -1.72 -50.68
N LYS A 16 -14.12 -0.61 -51.31
CA LYS A 16 -14.33 0.77 -50.82
C LYS A 16 -15.64 1.30 -51.39
N SER A 17 -16.45 2.03 -50.61
CA SER A 17 -17.27 3.16 -51.11
C SER A 17 -17.84 3.99 -49.94
N THR A 18 -17.31 5.20 -49.69
CA THR A 18 -17.90 6.53 -49.99
C THR A 18 -18.87 7.10 -48.94
N THR A 19 -18.45 8.24 -48.36
CA THR A 19 -19.24 9.25 -47.62
C THR A 19 -20.27 9.96 -48.52
N PRO A 20 -21.22 10.71 -47.94
CA PRO A 20 -21.07 12.17 -48.01
C PRO A 20 -21.52 12.97 -46.77
N LYS A 21 -20.92 14.17 -46.65
CA LYS A 21 -21.33 15.30 -45.79
C LYS A 21 -22.45 16.12 -46.44
N SER A 22 -23.30 16.77 -45.63
CA SER A 22 -23.93 18.09 -45.90
C SER A 22 -24.60 18.59 -44.60
N SER A 23 -24.13 19.67 -43.94
CA SER A 23 -24.53 21.09 -44.10
C SER A 23 -26.03 21.34 -43.81
N GLY A 24 -26.50 22.34 -43.06
CA GLY A 24 -25.94 23.48 -42.32
C GLY A 24 -27.09 24.39 -41.86
N ARG A 25 -26.73 25.52 -41.20
CA ARG A 25 -27.46 26.81 -40.99
C ARG A 25 -27.89 27.18 -39.55
N ASP A 26 -27.13 28.15 -39.03
CA ASP A 26 -27.50 29.45 -38.43
C ASP A 26 -28.74 29.59 -37.53
N ALA A 27 -28.47 30.05 -36.29
CA ALA A 27 -29.17 31.19 -35.71
C ALA A 27 -28.29 31.91 -34.66
N THR A 28 -28.29 33.24 -34.76
CA THR A 28 -27.47 34.24 -34.07
C THR A 28 -27.92 34.53 -32.63
N GLN A 29 -26.94 34.80 -31.75
CA GLN A 29 -26.93 35.69 -30.55
C GLN A 29 -28.16 35.80 -29.60
N ILE A 30 -27.94 35.67 -28.28
CA ILE A 30 -27.89 36.78 -27.29
C ILE A 30 -27.70 36.23 -25.84
N ALA A 31 -26.85 36.94 -25.08
CA ALA A 31 -26.77 37.05 -23.61
C ALA A 31 -26.22 35.90 -22.74
N GLY A 32 -24.99 36.11 -22.26
CA GLY A 32 -24.74 36.29 -20.82
C GLY A 32 -24.82 35.05 -19.93
N ASN A 33 -23.69 34.36 -19.75
CA ASN A 33 -23.28 33.95 -18.41
C ASN A 33 -21.77 33.72 -18.38
N ALA A 34 -21.08 34.49 -17.54
CA ALA A 34 -19.67 34.32 -17.28
C ALA A 34 -19.44 32.94 -16.65
N GLN A 35 -18.85 32.02 -17.40
CA GLN A 35 -18.20 30.85 -16.80
C GLN A 35 -16.99 31.36 -16.03
N VAL A 36 -17.13 31.40 -14.71
CA VAL A 36 -16.03 31.57 -13.78
C VAL A 36 -15.16 30.33 -13.89
N THR A 37 -14.08 30.42 -14.67
CA THR A 37 -12.95 29.50 -14.55
C THR A 37 -12.33 29.71 -13.16
N PRO A 38 -12.16 28.68 -12.32
CA PRO A 38 -11.34 28.81 -11.13
C PRO A 38 -9.92 29.16 -11.59
N GLY A 39 -9.48 30.39 -11.31
CA GLY A 39 -8.09 30.78 -11.47
C GLY A 39 -7.20 29.90 -10.57
N PRO A 40 -5.90 29.77 -10.90
CA PRO A 40 -5.00 28.89 -10.16
C PRO A 40 -4.91 29.33 -8.70
N THR A 41 -5.37 28.48 -7.77
CA THR A 41 -5.02 28.61 -6.34
C THR A 41 -3.58 28.13 -6.17
N SER A 42 -2.64 28.96 -6.64
CA SER A 42 -1.22 28.74 -6.46
C SER A 42 -0.83 29.15 -5.04
N SER A 43 -0.48 28.16 -4.22
CA SER A 43 0.25 28.37 -2.96
C SER A 43 1.68 28.81 -3.29
N ALA A 44 1.86 30.10 -3.55
CA ALA A 44 3.18 30.71 -3.65
C ALA A 44 3.64 31.09 -2.23
N PHE A 45 4.77 30.55 -1.78
CA PHE A 45 5.44 31.06 -0.60
C PHE A 45 6.26 32.29 -0.99
N ILE A 46 5.97 33.42 -0.34
CA ILE A 46 6.76 34.64 -0.45
C ILE A 46 7.81 34.60 0.66
N THR A 47 9.06 34.36 0.29
CA THR A 47 10.21 34.52 1.20
C THR A 47 10.92 35.82 0.90
N ARG A 48 11.15 36.62 1.94
CA ARG A 48 11.99 37.81 1.89
C ARG A 48 13.38 37.43 2.35
N GLU A 49 14.33 37.55 1.44
CA GLU A 49 15.72 37.24 1.76
C GLU A 49 16.33 38.34 2.66
N PRO A 50 17.40 38.05 3.42
CA PRO A 50 18.05 39.03 4.30
C PRO A 50 18.54 40.30 3.57
N ASN A 51 18.79 40.22 2.27
CA ASN A 51 19.19 41.36 1.41
C ASN A 51 18.00 42.20 0.88
N GLY A 52 16.77 41.86 1.28
CA GLY A 52 15.57 42.60 0.91
C GLY A 52 14.96 42.23 -0.45
N SER A 53 15.54 41.28 -1.20
CA SER A 53 14.94 40.77 -2.43
C SER A 53 13.81 39.76 -2.16
N ILE A 54 12.86 39.67 -3.09
CA ILE A 54 11.72 38.76 -3.04
C ILE A 54 11.89 37.74 -4.17
N THR A 55 11.84 36.45 -3.85
CA THR A 55 11.83 35.37 -4.84
C THR A 55 10.51 34.61 -4.82
N TYR A 56 10.08 34.17 -6.00
CA TYR A 56 8.90 33.33 -6.19
C TYR A 56 9.36 31.90 -6.50
N ARG A 57 8.98 30.91 -5.69
CA ARG A 57 9.09 29.50 -6.06
C ARG A 57 7.69 28.90 -6.21
N SER A 58 7.41 28.36 -7.39
CA SER A 58 6.22 27.53 -7.62
C SER A 58 6.39 26.21 -6.88
N ALA A 59 5.51 25.93 -5.92
CA ALA A 59 5.40 24.60 -5.33
C ALA A 59 4.98 23.61 -6.43
N GLN A 60 5.73 22.52 -6.61
CA GLN A 60 5.25 21.40 -7.42
C GLN A 60 3.98 20.84 -6.78
N PRO A 61 2.92 20.55 -7.56
CA PRO A 61 1.77 19.83 -7.03
C PRO A 61 2.14 18.34 -6.87
N ASP A 62 1.65 17.74 -5.80
CA ASP A 62 1.52 16.29 -5.58
C ASP A 62 2.70 15.50 -5.01
N ALA A 63 3.41 16.06 -4.02
CA ALA A 63 4.24 15.27 -3.10
C ALA A 63 4.25 15.85 -1.67
N ALA A 64 3.07 16.04 -1.06
CA ALA A 64 2.93 16.27 0.39
C ALA A 64 1.45 16.33 0.79
N ARG A 65 0.79 15.17 0.86
CA ARG A 65 -0.25 14.96 1.86
C ARG A 65 0.14 13.71 2.64
N ALA A 66 1.19 13.84 3.45
CA ALA A 66 1.24 13.11 4.70
C ALA A 66 -0.13 13.34 5.35
N ARG A 67 -0.90 12.27 5.54
CA ARG A 67 -2.29 12.37 5.95
C ARG A 67 -2.27 12.65 7.45
N MET A 68 -1.92 13.90 7.81
CA MET A 68 -1.76 14.35 9.18
C MET A 68 -2.83 13.72 10.08
N PRO A 69 -2.47 13.26 11.30
CA PRO A 69 -3.39 12.57 12.18
C PRO A 69 -4.74 13.27 12.19
N ARG A 70 -5.80 12.52 11.86
CA ARG A 70 -7.12 13.12 11.62
C ARG A 70 -7.52 13.88 12.88
N ALA A 71 -7.70 15.18 12.77
CA ALA A 71 -8.19 16.02 13.85
C ALA A 71 -9.63 16.43 13.58
N VAL A 72 -10.39 16.66 14.65
CA VAL A 72 -11.76 17.20 14.54
C VAL A 72 -11.66 18.63 13.98
N PRO A 73 -12.24 18.93 12.79
CA PRO A 73 -12.12 20.25 12.19
C PRO A 73 -12.69 21.33 13.13
N GLY A 74 -11.88 22.36 13.39
CA GLY A 74 -12.28 23.48 14.25
C GLY A 74 -12.21 23.20 15.75
N GLU A 75 -11.55 22.13 16.19
CA GLU A 75 -11.33 21.85 17.60
C GLU A 75 -9.84 21.76 17.96
N LEU A 76 -9.46 22.42 19.07
CA LEU A 76 -8.09 22.50 19.56
C LEU A 76 -8.04 22.16 21.06
N LEU A 77 -6.87 21.70 21.50
CA LEU A 77 -6.48 21.62 22.91
C LEU A 77 -5.46 22.73 23.19
N VAL A 78 -5.80 23.66 24.09
CA VAL A 78 -4.96 24.81 24.45
C VAL A 78 -4.56 24.67 25.92
N LYS A 79 -3.25 24.60 26.18
CA LYS A 79 -2.71 24.55 27.54
C LYS A 79 -2.07 25.86 27.93
N PHE A 80 -2.47 26.40 29.07
CA PHE A 80 -1.82 27.54 29.70
C PHE A 80 -0.69 27.12 30.66
N LYS A 81 0.33 27.97 30.79
CA LYS A 81 1.43 27.80 31.74
C LYS A 81 0.91 27.85 33.18
N PRO A 82 1.53 27.16 34.16
CA PRO A 82 1.03 27.11 35.54
C PRO A 82 0.85 28.48 36.21
N GLN A 83 1.69 29.45 35.86
CA GLN A 83 1.65 30.82 36.37
C GLN A 83 0.60 31.72 35.69
N ALA A 84 -0.06 31.25 34.63
CA ALA A 84 -1.04 32.04 33.90
C ALA A 84 -2.23 32.38 34.83
N THR A 85 -2.52 33.67 34.97
CA THR A 85 -3.70 34.09 35.74
C THR A 85 -4.97 33.77 34.96
N ARG A 86 -6.10 33.61 35.67
CA ARG A 86 -7.42 33.42 35.03
C ARG A 86 -7.73 34.54 34.03
N ALA A 87 -7.36 35.79 34.35
CA ALA A 87 -7.55 36.93 33.46
C ALA A 87 -6.71 36.80 32.18
N SER A 88 -5.46 36.37 32.31
CA SER A 88 -4.56 36.14 31.16
C SER A 88 -5.05 35.01 30.26
N SER A 89 -5.47 33.87 30.84
CA SER A 89 -6.06 32.76 30.05
C SER A 89 -7.33 33.20 29.32
N MET A 90 -8.20 33.98 29.97
CA MET A 90 -9.40 34.54 29.33
C MET A 90 -9.04 35.53 28.20
N SER A 91 -8.01 36.34 28.39
CA SER A 91 -7.51 37.26 27.36
C SER A 91 -6.92 36.52 26.17
N ALA A 92 -6.24 35.40 26.38
CA ALA A 92 -5.75 34.57 25.29
C ALA A 92 -6.92 33.93 24.52
N LEU A 93 -7.87 33.32 25.23
CA LEU A 93 -9.03 32.66 24.62
C LEU A 93 -9.87 33.63 23.77
N SER A 94 -9.98 34.90 24.16
CA SER A 94 -10.73 35.92 23.41
C SER A 94 -10.01 36.44 22.15
N GLN A 95 -8.73 36.12 21.92
CA GLN A 95 -8.02 36.47 20.67
C GLN A 95 -8.57 35.73 19.45
N VAL A 96 -9.34 34.65 19.65
CA VAL A 96 -9.96 33.84 18.61
C VAL A 96 -11.45 33.73 18.89
N SER A 97 -12.29 33.78 17.84
CA SER A 97 -13.74 33.61 18.01
C SER A 97 -14.10 32.15 18.28
N LEU A 98 -14.75 31.90 19.43
CA LEU A 98 -15.06 30.55 19.93
C LEU A 98 -16.56 30.31 20.02
N ARG A 99 -16.99 29.06 19.80
CA ARG A 99 -18.33 28.58 20.19
C ARG A 99 -18.35 28.14 21.64
N SER A 100 -17.29 27.49 22.11
CA SER A 100 -17.17 27.01 23.47
C SER A 100 -15.72 26.77 23.86
N ALA A 101 -15.42 26.92 25.15
CA ALA A 101 -14.19 26.44 25.75
C ALA A 101 -14.53 25.63 27.01
N ARG A 102 -14.09 24.37 27.06
CA ARG A 102 -14.29 23.47 28.20
C ARG A 102 -12.95 23.21 28.89
N ALA A 103 -12.87 23.51 30.19
CA ALA A 103 -11.69 23.22 30.99
C ALA A 103 -11.69 21.76 31.50
N TYR A 104 -10.51 21.18 31.67
CA TYR A 104 -10.32 19.86 32.28
C TYR A 104 -9.88 19.99 33.75
N ARG A 105 -10.59 19.32 34.66
CA ARG A 105 -10.31 19.39 36.10
C ARG A 105 -9.00 18.71 36.49
N SER A 106 -8.68 17.57 35.86
CA SER A 106 -7.47 16.79 36.13
C SER A 106 -6.19 17.44 35.61
N ILE A 107 -6.30 18.34 34.63
CA ILE A 107 -5.17 19.03 34.01
C ILE A 107 -5.44 20.54 34.06
N PRO A 108 -5.08 21.23 35.17
CA PRO A 108 -5.37 22.66 35.34
C PRO A 108 -4.83 23.50 34.18
N GLY A 109 -5.65 24.39 33.62
CA GLY A 109 -5.26 25.27 32.51
C GLY A 109 -5.33 24.62 31.11
N LEU A 110 -5.71 23.35 31.00
CA LEU A 110 -6.03 22.74 29.70
C LEU A 110 -7.48 23.04 29.31
N HIS A 111 -7.68 23.51 28.09
CA HIS A 111 -8.99 23.81 27.52
C HIS A 111 -9.18 23.08 26.19
N HIS A 112 -10.31 22.41 26.04
CA HIS A 112 -10.85 22.01 24.75
C HIS A 112 -11.63 23.17 24.16
N VAL A 113 -11.18 23.66 23.02
CA VAL A 113 -11.69 24.85 22.36
C VAL A 113 -12.38 24.46 21.06
N LYS A 114 -13.64 24.85 20.91
CA LYS A 114 -14.39 24.73 19.65
C LYS A 114 -14.48 26.11 19.00
N LEU A 115 -13.90 26.23 17.81
CA LEU A 115 -13.83 27.48 17.05
C LEU A 115 -15.20 27.85 16.46
N ALA A 116 -15.41 29.15 16.24
CA ALA A 116 -16.55 29.65 15.47
C ALA A 116 -16.49 29.17 14.02
N LEU A 117 -17.66 29.08 13.36
CA LEU A 117 -17.75 28.72 11.95
C LEU A 117 -16.92 29.70 11.10
N GLY A 118 -16.15 29.16 10.16
CA GLY A 118 -15.26 29.93 9.28
C GLY A 118 -13.90 30.29 9.88
N VAL A 119 -13.65 30.02 11.17
CA VAL A 119 -12.32 30.19 11.77
C VAL A 119 -11.45 28.99 11.42
N GLN A 120 -10.30 29.25 10.79
CA GLN A 120 -9.36 28.20 10.40
C GLN A 120 -8.47 27.79 11.57
N ALA A 121 -8.39 26.47 11.83
CA ALA A 121 -7.64 25.91 12.96
C ALA A 121 -6.16 26.33 12.96
N HIS A 122 -5.50 26.33 11.81
CA HIS A 122 -4.10 26.72 11.70
C HIS A 122 -3.86 28.19 12.10
N GLN A 123 -4.79 29.09 11.78
CA GLN A 123 -4.70 30.50 12.16
C GLN A 123 -4.93 30.68 13.66
N ALA A 124 -5.90 29.97 14.22
CA ALA A 124 -6.18 29.98 15.65
C ALA A 124 -4.98 29.47 16.47
N MET A 125 -4.36 28.38 16.04
CA MET A 125 -3.13 27.85 16.65
C MET A 125 -1.99 28.86 16.60
N ALA A 126 -1.74 29.47 15.44
CA ALA A 126 -0.70 30.49 15.28
C ALA A 126 -0.94 31.74 16.16
N THR A 127 -2.20 32.10 16.40
CA THR A 127 -2.56 33.17 17.33
C THR A 127 -2.28 32.77 18.78
N TYR A 128 -2.71 31.58 19.20
CA TYR A 128 -2.46 31.11 20.58
C TYR A 128 -0.97 30.95 20.90
N LEU A 129 -0.17 30.43 19.96
CA LEU A 129 1.28 30.26 20.17
C LEU A 129 2.04 31.58 20.39
N LYS A 130 1.48 32.73 19.99
CA LYS A 130 2.08 34.05 20.25
C LYS A 130 1.81 34.56 21.65
N HIS A 131 0.84 33.99 22.37
CA HIS A 131 0.48 34.47 23.70
C HIS A 131 1.48 33.97 24.75
N PRO A 132 2.08 34.85 25.57
CA PRO A 132 3.20 34.49 26.46
C PRO A 132 2.84 33.44 27.52
N ASP A 133 1.56 33.33 27.85
CA ASP A 133 1.04 32.37 28.84
C ASP A 133 0.49 31.06 28.25
N VAL A 134 0.52 30.88 26.92
CA VAL A 134 0.21 29.58 26.30
C VAL A 134 1.47 28.70 26.35
N ALA A 135 1.32 27.48 26.87
CA ALA A 135 2.38 26.48 26.94
C ALA A 135 2.45 25.66 25.65
N TYR A 136 1.29 25.21 25.17
CA TYR A 136 1.14 24.55 23.87
C TYR A 136 -0.28 24.69 23.35
N VAL A 137 -0.44 24.47 22.04
CA VAL A 137 -1.72 24.26 21.38
C VAL A 137 -1.56 23.14 20.37
N GLU A 138 -2.52 22.23 20.35
CA GLU A 138 -2.55 21.10 19.43
C GLU A 138 -3.97 20.86 18.89
N PRO A 139 -4.11 20.20 17.73
CA PRO A 139 -5.41 19.74 17.25
C PRO A 139 -6.06 18.74 18.22
N ASN A 140 -7.40 18.71 18.26
CA ASN A 140 -8.10 17.60 18.90
C ASN A 140 -8.08 16.38 17.98
N TYR A 141 -7.05 15.54 18.12
CA TYR A 141 -6.90 14.32 17.32
C TYR A 141 -8.02 13.31 17.58
N ILE A 142 -8.46 12.64 16.53
CA ILE A 142 -9.37 11.50 16.59
C ILE A 142 -8.51 10.28 16.94
N VAL A 143 -8.88 9.59 18.02
CA VAL A 143 -8.23 8.36 18.48
C VAL A 143 -9.16 7.16 18.29
N SER A 144 -8.60 5.98 17.97
CA SER A 144 -9.30 4.71 17.77
C SER A 144 -8.69 3.60 18.64
N ILE A 145 -9.40 2.47 18.76
CA ILE A 145 -8.81 1.22 19.24
C ILE A 145 -7.97 0.71 18.06
N ASN A 146 -6.65 0.66 18.19
CA ASN A 146 -5.77 0.16 17.14
C ASN A 146 -5.53 -1.34 17.36
N ALA A 147 -5.70 -2.14 16.31
CA ALA A 147 -5.26 -3.53 16.25
C ALA A 147 -3.72 -3.59 16.21
N ILE A 148 -3.08 -3.47 17.37
CA ILE A 148 -1.65 -3.68 17.52
C ILE A 148 -1.41 -5.16 17.85
N PRO A 149 -0.61 -5.89 17.06
CA PRO A 149 -0.30 -7.29 17.33
C PRO A 149 0.45 -7.43 18.67
N ASN A 150 0.23 -8.56 19.35
CA ASN A 150 0.97 -8.90 20.57
C ASN A 150 2.36 -9.51 20.31
N ASP A 151 2.82 -9.48 19.05
CA ASP A 151 4.06 -10.11 18.60
C ASP A 151 5.30 -9.34 19.11
N PRO A 152 6.25 -10.00 19.81
CA PRO A 152 7.31 -9.33 20.56
C PRO A 152 8.21 -8.41 19.73
N SER A 153 8.40 -8.70 18.43
CA SER A 153 9.29 -7.93 17.56
C SER A 153 8.55 -6.86 16.75
N PHE A 154 7.21 -6.79 16.80
CA PHE A 154 6.44 -5.79 16.08
C PHE A 154 6.87 -4.33 16.33
N PRO A 155 7.25 -3.90 17.55
CA PRO A 155 7.73 -2.53 17.77
C PRO A 155 8.94 -2.13 16.93
N SER A 156 9.72 -3.11 16.43
CA SER A 156 10.86 -2.88 15.53
C SER A 156 10.49 -2.79 14.04
N GLN A 157 9.26 -3.17 13.66
CA GLN A 157 8.78 -3.15 12.27
C GLN A 157 8.35 -1.74 11.86
N VAL A 158 9.31 -0.83 11.76
CA VAL A 158 9.08 0.60 11.49
C VAL A 158 8.32 0.86 10.20
N GLY A 159 8.44 0.00 9.19
CA GLY A 159 7.68 0.13 7.94
C GLY A 159 6.18 -0.09 8.10
N PHE A 160 5.75 -0.70 9.21
CA PHE A 160 4.36 -1.03 9.50
C PHE A 160 3.69 0.03 10.39
N ASN A 161 4.44 0.53 11.38
CA ASN A 161 3.97 1.55 12.31
C ASN A 161 5.17 2.34 12.87
N ASN A 162 5.30 3.60 12.48
CA ASN A 162 6.40 4.47 12.84
C ASN A 162 5.92 5.62 13.73
N THR A 163 6.15 5.43 15.02
CA THR A 163 5.87 6.41 16.08
C THR A 163 7.08 7.28 16.42
N GLY A 164 8.14 7.23 15.61
CA GLY A 164 9.42 7.94 15.84
C GLY A 164 10.46 7.13 16.61
N GLN A 165 10.28 5.82 16.75
CA GLN A 165 11.13 4.92 17.54
C GLN A 165 12.57 4.80 17.03
N THR A 166 12.83 5.11 15.76
CA THR A 166 14.14 4.99 15.09
C THR A 166 14.68 6.33 14.58
N GLY A 167 14.02 7.45 14.88
CA GLY A 167 14.42 8.77 14.41
C GLY A 167 14.06 9.08 12.96
N PHE A 168 13.39 8.17 12.25
CA PHE A 168 12.70 8.51 10.99
C PHE A 168 11.53 9.46 11.26
N PRO A 169 11.06 10.22 10.25
CA PRO A 169 9.85 11.02 10.39
C PRO A 169 8.71 10.14 10.90
N VAL A 170 8.03 10.59 11.95
CA VAL A 170 6.80 9.96 12.44
C VAL A 170 5.82 9.85 11.28
N ASP A 171 5.03 8.77 11.23
CA ASP A 171 4.00 8.53 10.19
C ASP A 171 4.59 8.18 8.80
N ALA A 172 5.91 7.94 8.73
CA ALA A 172 6.55 7.41 7.53
C ALA A 172 6.52 5.87 7.56
N ASP A 173 5.34 5.31 7.33
CA ASP A 173 5.03 3.87 7.31
C ASP A 173 3.82 3.60 6.38
N ILE A 174 3.24 2.40 6.45
CA ILE A 174 2.10 1.98 5.59
C ILE A 174 0.73 2.05 6.29
N ASP A 175 0.63 2.65 7.48
CA ASP A 175 -0.58 2.69 8.32
C ASP A 175 -1.14 1.26 8.59
N ALA A 176 -0.28 0.28 8.91
CA ALA A 176 -0.71 -1.11 9.04
C ALA A 176 -1.72 -1.33 10.19
N PRO A 177 -1.53 -0.78 11.41
CA PRO A 177 -2.52 -0.89 12.48
C PRO A 177 -3.90 -0.35 12.10
N GLU A 178 -3.94 0.77 11.38
CA GLU A 178 -5.16 1.41 10.91
C GLU A 178 -5.87 0.54 9.86
N ALA A 179 -5.11 -0.15 9.02
CA ALA A 179 -5.66 -1.11 8.06
C ALA A 179 -6.19 -2.38 8.77
N TRP A 180 -5.50 -2.85 9.82
CA TRP A 180 -5.89 -4.02 10.60
C TRP A 180 -7.18 -3.82 11.41
N ASP A 181 -7.55 -2.58 11.71
CA ASP A 181 -8.88 -2.24 12.23
C ASP A 181 -10.01 -2.54 11.22
N ILE A 182 -9.69 -2.65 9.93
CA ILE A 182 -10.62 -3.01 8.84
C ILE A 182 -10.53 -4.50 8.53
N THR A 183 -9.32 -5.01 8.30
CA THR A 183 -9.06 -6.43 8.00
C THR A 183 -7.61 -6.80 8.27
N THR A 184 -7.40 -8.03 8.74
CA THR A 184 -6.06 -8.63 8.89
C THR A 184 -5.78 -9.69 7.83
N GLY A 185 -6.57 -9.71 6.75
CA GLY A 185 -6.47 -10.67 5.65
C GLY A 185 -7.50 -11.79 5.71
N SER A 186 -7.38 -12.77 4.81
CA SER A 186 -8.20 -13.98 4.74
C SER A 186 -7.36 -15.17 4.28
N ASN A 187 -7.62 -16.34 4.88
CA ASN A 187 -7.05 -17.62 4.43
C ASN A 187 -7.54 -18.04 3.03
N ASP A 188 -8.55 -17.37 2.47
CA ASP A 188 -9.00 -17.60 1.10
C ASP A 188 -8.13 -16.89 0.06
N VAL A 189 -7.25 -15.97 0.48
CA VAL A 189 -6.36 -15.22 -0.40
C VAL A 189 -5.00 -15.92 -0.45
N VAL A 190 -4.53 -16.20 -1.67
CA VAL A 190 -3.20 -16.79 -1.90
C VAL A 190 -2.26 -15.77 -2.54
N VAL A 191 -1.03 -15.68 -2.05
CA VAL A 191 0.07 -14.90 -2.64
C VAL A 191 1.21 -15.87 -2.96
N ALA A 192 1.63 -15.91 -4.22
CA ALA A 192 2.75 -16.74 -4.62
C ALA A 192 4.09 -16.00 -4.36
N VAL A 193 5.07 -16.70 -3.80
CA VAL A 193 6.42 -16.17 -3.54
C VAL A 193 7.39 -16.87 -4.48
N ILE A 194 7.83 -16.17 -5.52
CA ILE A 194 8.76 -16.70 -6.54
C ILE A 194 10.17 -16.24 -6.15
N ASP A 195 10.91 -17.07 -5.42
CA ASP A 195 12.13 -16.65 -4.69
C ASP A 195 13.07 -17.84 -4.37
N THR A 196 13.82 -17.82 -3.26
CA THR A 196 14.72 -18.90 -2.80
C THR A 196 14.02 -20.08 -2.13
N GLY A 197 12.68 -20.09 -2.13
CA GLY A 197 11.86 -21.01 -1.33
C GLY A 197 11.31 -20.35 -0.08
N VAL A 198 10.60 -21.09 0.76
CA VAL A 198 10.13 -20.62 2.08
C VAL A 198 10.31 -21.75 3.09
N ASP A 199 10.84 -21.44 4.27
CA ASP A 199 10.79 -22.35 5.41
C ASP A 199 9.33 -22.50 5.87
N TYR A 200 8.65 -23.49 5.28
CA TYR A 200 7.26 -23.77 5.57
C TYR A 200 7.04 -24.39 6.96
N ASN A 201 8.12 -24.72 7.70
CA ASN A 201 8.06 -25.16 9.08
C ASN A 201 8.31 -24.02 10.08
N HIS A 202 8.63 -22.80 9.60
CA HIS A 202 8.90 -21.67 10.48
C HIS A 202 7.68 -21.37 11.36
N GLN A 203 7.89 -21.30 12.68
CA GLN A 203 6.83 -21.18 13.69
C GLN A 203 5.88 -19.99 13.47
N ASP A 204 6.37 -18.94 12.80
CA ASP A 204 5.64 -17.71 12.53
C ASP A 204 5.01 -17.65 11.12
N LEU A 205 5.20 -18.70 10.32
CA LEU A 205 4.71 -18.78 8.93
C LEU A 205 3.89 -20.04 8.65
N ALA A 206 4.17 -21.16 9.31
CA ALA A 206 3.60 -22.47 9.00
C ALA A 206 2.06 -22.47 8.87
N ALA A 207 1.35 -21.70 9.70
CA ALA A 207 -0.11 -21.59 9.64
C ALA A 207 -0.63 -20.86 8.38
N ASN A 208 0.21 -20.01 7.79
CA ASN A 208 -0.07 -19.23 6.57
C ASN A 208 0.57 -19.84 5.32
N ILE A 209 1.21 -21.00 5.39
CA ILE A 209 1.66 -21.71 4.18
C ILE A 209 0.46 -22.35 3.48
N PHE A 210 0.41 -22.20 2.15
CA PHE A 210 -0.56 -22.87 1.29
C PHE A 210 -0.34 -24.38 1.35
N GLN A 211 -1.44 -25.13 1.32
CA GLN A 211 -1.40 -26.59 1.28
C GLN A 211 -2.17 -27.05 0.04
N ASN A 212 -1.48 -27.63 -0.92
CA ASN A 212 -2.10 -28.38 -1.98
C ASN A 212 -2.58 -29.72 -1.43
N THR A 213 -3.77 -29.72 -0.82
CA THR A 213 -4.26 -30.88 -0.05
C THR A 213 -4.37 -32.18 -0.85
N ALA A 214 -4.44 -32.11 -2.19
CA ALA A 214 -4.44 -33.28 -3.05
C ALA A 214 -3.10 -34.04 -2.93
N ASP A 215 -1.99 -33.30 -2.94
CA ASP A 215 -0.62 -33.79 -3.02
C ASP A 215 0.12 -33.78 -1.66
N CYS A 216 -0.57 -33.48 -0.56
CA CYS A 216 -0.03 -33.58 0.81
C CYS A 216 -0.01 -35.00 1.40
N ASN A 217 0.03 -36.03 0.55
CA ASN A 217 -0.05 -37.44 0.98
C ASN A 217 1.26 -38.22 0.74
N ASN A 218 2.20 -37.66 -0.03
CA ASN A 218 3.55 -38.19 -0.27
C ASN A 218 3.54 -39.64 -0.81
N ASN A 219 2.69 -39.89 -1.80
CA ASN A 219 2.49 -41.21 -2.41
C ASN A 219 3.31 -41.42 -3.70
N GLY A 220 4.06 -40.40 -4.16
CA GLY A 220 4.82 -40.43 -5.40
C GLY A 220 3.98 -40.27 -6.66
N VAL A 221 2.77 -39.75 -6.55
CA VAL A 221 1.81 -39.50 -7.63
C VAL A 221 1.48 -38.00 -7.66
N ASP A 222 1.28 -37.48 -8.87
CA ASP A 222 0.64 -36.19 -9.09
C ASP A 222 -0.88 -36.42 -9.05
N ASP A 223 -1.47 -36.26 -7.87
CA ASP A 223 -2.87 -36.59 -7.59
C ASP A 223 -3.85 -35.56 -8.18
N ASP A 224 -3.37 -34.35 -8.45
CA ASP A 224 -4.17 -33.28 -9.02
C ASP A 224 -3.95 -33.01 -10.51
N GLY A 225 -2.96 -33.67 -11.11
CA GLY A 225 -2.63 -33.62 -12.53
C GLY A 225 -2.01 -32.30 -12.98
N ASN A 226 -1.37 -31.54 -12.07
CA ASN A 226 -0.77 -30.24 -12.37
C ASN A 226 0.63 -30.35 -12.99
N GLY A 227 1.21 -31.55 -13.07
CA GLY A 227 2.54 -31.82 -13.61
C GLY A 227 3.64 -31.94 -12.56
N HIS A 228 3.32 -31.76 -11.28
CA HIS A 228 4.25 -31.86 -10.16
C HIS A 228 3.78 -32.93 -9.17
N ILE A 229 4.67 -33.87 -8.87
CA ILE A 229 4.38 -34.97 -7.94
C ILE A 229 4.54 -34.45 -6.51
N ASP A 230 3.55 -34.66 -5.62
CA ASP A 230 3.64 -34.36 -4.19
C ASP A 230 3.97 -32.86 -3.83
N ASP A 231 3.49 -31.88 -4.62
CA ASP A 231 3.70 -30.42 -4.43
C ASP A 231 2.86 -29.79 -3.30
N CYS A 232 2.83 -30.46 -2.13
CA CYS A 232 2.05 -30.06 -0.97
C CYS A 232 2.22 -28.59 -0.56
N HIS A 233 3.42 -28.03 -0.68
CA HIS A 233 3.74 -26.65 -0.29
C HIS A 233 4.19 -25.76 -1.45
N GLY A 234 4.12 -26.25 -2.70
CA GLY A 234 4.71 -25.59 -3.87
C GLY A 234 5.84 -26.41 -4.48
N ILE A 235 6.66 -25.76 -5.31
CA ILE A 235 7.67 -26.44 -6.14
C ILE A 235 9.06 -25.80 -6.05
N ASP A 236 10.08 -26.60 -6.34
CA ASP A 236 11.45 -26.15 -6.56
C ASP A 236 11.88 -26.38 -8.01
N ALA A 237 11.89 -25.28 -8.78
CA ALA A 237 12.33 -25.25 -10.16
C ALA A 237 13.85 -25.31 -10.32
N VAL A 238 14.63 -25.07 -9.26
CA VAL A 238 16.11 -25.22 -9.28
C VAL A 238 16.48 -26.70 -9.35
N ASN A 239 15.85 -27.51 -8.49
CA ASN A 239 16.15 -28.94 -8.37
C ASN A 239 15.20 -29.82 -9.20
N GLY A 240 14.08 -29.26 -9.66
CA GLY A 240 13.08 -29.98 -10.46
C GLY A 240 12.24 -30.94 -9.61
N ASP A 241 11.92 -30.53 -8.38
CA ASP A 241 11.10 -31.30 -7.45
C ASP A 241 10.02 -30.42 -6.78
N SER A 242 9.37 -30.98 -5.77
CA SER A 242 8.19 -30.43 -5.09
C SER A 242 8.49 -29.99 -3.65
N ASP A 243 9.76 -29.71 -3.35
CA ASP A 243 10.20 -29.25 -2.03
C ASP A 243 10.75 -27.81 -2.09
N PRO A 244 9.89 -26.79 -1.93
CA PRO A 244 10.31 -25.39 -1.99
C PRO A 244 10.96 -24.90 -0.69
N MET A 245 11.60 -25.79 0.09
CA MET A 245 12.29 -25.42 1.33
C MET A 245 13.38 -24.37 1.05
N ASP A 246 13.39 -23.32 1.87
CA ASP A 246 14.37 -22.25 1.76
C ASP A 246 15.72 -22.68 2.35
N ASP A 247 16.76 -22.67 1.53
CA ASP A 247 18.15 -22.95 1.90
C ASP A 247 19.06 -21.71 1.81
N HIS A 248 18.48 -20.52 1.56
CA HIS A 248 19.17 -19.23 1.54
C HIS A 248 18.67 -18.26 2.61
N GLY A 249 17.34 -18.15 2.77
CA GLY A 249 16.66 -17.31 3.76
C GLY A 249 15.98 -16.05 3.19
N HIS A 250 16.15 -15.74 1.90
CA HIS A 250 15.58 -14.50 1.32
C HIS A 250 14.07 -14.64 1.10
N GLY A 251 13.64 -15.77 0.54
CA GLY A 251 12.24 -16.09 0.32
C GLY A 251 11.44 -16.18 1.62
N THR A 252 12.00 -16.80 2.67
CA THR A 252 11.39 -16.82 4.02
C THR A 252 11.23 -15.42 4.60
N HIS A 253 12.23 -14.54 4.40
CA HIS A 253 12.16 -13.17 4.88
C HIS A 253 11.05 -12.35 4.19
N VAL A 254 10.93 -12.44 2.86
CA VAL A 254 9.85 -11.74 2.13
C VAL A 254 8.47 -12.34 2.44
N ALA A 255 8.38 -13.66 2.62
CA ALA A 255 7.17 -14.34 3.07
C ALA A 255 6.72 -13.84 4.46
N GLY A 256 7.66 -13.62 5.39
CA GLY A 256 7.40 -13.01 6.70
C GLY A 256 6.78 -11.62 6.60
N ILE A 257 7.28 -10.78 5.70
CA ILE A 257 6.73 -9.43 5.47
C ILE A 257 5.30 -9.52 4.93
N ILE A 258 5.04 -10.45 4.00
CA ILE A 258 3.69 -10.65 3.43
C ILE A 258 2.72 -11.15 4.50
N GLY A 259 3.10 -12.20 5.23
CA GLY A 259 2.14 -12.98 6.01
C GLY A 259 2.71 -13.80 7.15
N ALA A 260 3.68 -13.28 7.92
CA ALA A 260 3.88 -13.79 9.28
C ALA A 260 2.57 -13.69 10.08
N VAL A 261 2.29 -14.71 10.88
CA VAL A 261 1.02 -14.87 11.58
C VAL A 261 0.92 -13.83 12.69
N GLY A 262 0.17 -12.77 12.47
CA GLY A 262 0.02 -11.71 13.47
C GLY A 262 -0.85 -12.12 14.67
N ASN A 263 -0.53 -11.52 15.82
CA ASN A 263 -1.18 -11.70 17.11
C ASN A 263 -1.12 -13.13 17.66
N ASN A 264 -0.03 -13.84 17.37
CA ASN A 264 0.24 -15.19 17.88
C ASN A 264 1.22 -15.19 19.08
N GLY A 265 1.81 -14.03 19.41
CA GLY A 265 2.74 -13.85 20.53
C GLY A 265 4.16 -14.34 20.21
N ILE A 266 4.49 -14.52 18.94
CA ILE A 266 5.77 -15.01 18.42
C ILE A 266 6.30 -13.98 17.43
N GLY A 267 7.62 -13.86 17.33
CA GLY A 267 8.25 -13.19 16.17
C GLY A 267 7.70 -11.80 15.82
N VAL A 268 7.20 -11.70 14.60
CA VAL A 268 6.79 -10.47 13.87
C VAL A 268 5.36 -10.62 13.35
N ALA A 269 4.78 -9.54 12.83
CA ALA A 269 3.50 -9.60 12.10
C ALA A 269 3.70 -9.31 10.61
N GLY A 270 3.08 -10.10 9.73
CA GLY A 270 3.01 -9.82 8.30
C GLY A 270 1.97 -8.76 7.98
N VAL A 271 1.95 -8.23 6.75
CA VAL A 271 0.92 -7.26 6.31
C VAL A 271 -0.47 -7.91 6.38
N ALA A 272 -0.57 -9.19 5.98
CA ALA A 272 -1.78 -9.99 6.11
C ALA A 272 -1.55 -11.11 7.15
N TRP A 273 -2.08 -10.95 8.35
CA TRP A 273 -1.96 -11.94 9.43
C TRP A 273 -2.60 -13.28 9.07
N ASN A 274 -3.64 -13.24 8.23
CA ASN A 274 -4.30 -14.40 7.66
C ASN A 274 -4.17 -14.35 6.14
N VAL A 275 -3.41 -15.26 5.56
CA VAL A 275 -3.18 -15.38 4.12
C VAL A 275 -2.63 -16.78 3.84
N LYS A 276 -2.66 -17.21 2.59
CA LYS A 276 -1.89 -18.38 2.15
C LYS A 276 -0.73 -17.96 1.26
N ILE A 277 0.46 -18.44 1.60
CA ILE A 277 1.69 -18.21 0.85
C ILE A 277 1.95 -19.46 0.04
N LEU A 278 2.06 -19.32 -1.29
CA LEU A 278 2.45 -20.40 -2.20
C LEU A 278 3.91 -20.22 -2.63
N PRO A 279 4.86 -20.91 -1.99
CA PRO A 279 6.26 -20.93 -2.40
C PRO A 279 6.47 -21.46 -3.83
N CYS A 280 7.36 -20.81 -4.58
CA CYS A 280 8.02 -21.39 -5.74
C CYS A 280 9.50 -21.01 -5.71
N LYS A 281 10.35 -22.00 -5.52
CA LYS A 281 11.80 -21.82 -5.43
C LYS A 281 12.39 -21.84 -6.84
N PHE A 282 13.06 -20.76 -7.23
CA PHE A 282 13.82 -20.67 -8.49
C PHE A 282 15.24 -20.09 -8.29
N LEU A 283 15.53 -19.60 -7.07
CA LEU A 283 16.86 -19.16 -6.66
C LEU A 283 17.46 -20.21 -5.71
N ASP A 284 18.72 -20.57 -5.95
CA ASP A 284 19.47 -21.55 -5.19
C ASP A 284 19.98 -21.01 -3.84
N ALA A 285 20.70 -21.85 -3.09
CA ALA A 285 21.30 -21.51 -1.80
C ALA A 285 22.31 -20.33 -1.85
N THR A 286 22.73 -19.89 -3.05
CA THR A 286 23.59 -18.72 -3.26
C THR A 286 22.80 -17.47 -3.67
N GLY A 287 21.48 -17.58 -3.81
CA GLY A 287 20.60 -16.52 -4.28
C GLY A 287 20.64 -16.33 -5.80
N SER A 288 21.13 -17.33 -6.55
CA SER A 288 21.24 -17.28 -8.01
C SER A 288 20.22 -18.20 -8.66
N GLY A 289 19.78 -17.89 -9.88
CA GLY A 289 18.84 -18.74 -10.62
C GLY A 289 18.75 -18.37 -12.09
N PHE A 290 17.96 -19.14 -12.84
CA PHE A 290 17.79 -18.93 -14.27
C PHE A 290 16.42 -18.36 -14.61
N LEU A 291 16.37 -17.62 -15.71
CA LEU A 291 15.11 -17.06 -16.19
C LEU A 291 14.10 -18.14 -16.60
N SER A 292 14.59 -19.29 -17.07
CA SER A 292 13.74 -20.46 -17.36
C SER A 292 12.96 -20.90 -16.13
N ASP A 293 13.59 -20.85 -14.96
CA ASP A 293 13.04 -21.39 -13.72
C ASP A 293 12.05 -20.38 -13.12
N ALA A 294 12.33 -19.08 -13.27
CA ALA A 294 11.36 -18.03 -12.98
C ALA A 294 10.10 -18.15 -13.86
N ILE A 295 10.27 -18.47 -15.14
CA ILE A 295 9.14 -18.72 -16.06
C ILE A 295 8.39 -19.99 -15.66
N ALA A 296 9.10 -21.06 -15.26
CA ALA A 296 8.48 -22.28 -14.74
C ALA A 296 7.63 -22.00 -13.50
N CYS A 297 8.08 -21.13 -12.59
CA CYS A 297 7.27 -20.69 -11.46
C CYS A 297 6.01 -19.92 -11.88
N LEU A 298 6.08 -19.07 -12.90
CA LEU A 298 4.89 -18.38 -13.43
C LEU A 298 3.92 -19.36 -14.10
N ASP A 299 4.43 -20.39 -14.78
CA ASP A 299 3.61 -21.43 -15.38
C ASP A 299 2.90 -22.27 -14.31
N TYR A 300 3.61 -22.63 -13.25
CA TYR A 300 3.03 -23.29 -12.07
C TYR A 300 1.92 -22.44 -11.43
N VAL A 301 2.15 -21.14 -11.22
CA VAL A 301 1.11 -20.22 -10.73
C VAL A 301 -0.12 -20.21 -11.64
N ALA A 302 0.06 -20.22 -12.96
CA ALA A 302 -1.07 -20.29 -13.90
C ALA A 302 -1.83 -21.62 -13.78
N ALA A 303 -1.13 -22.75 -13.66
CA ALA A 303 -1.75 -24.06 -13.46
C ALA A 303 -2.60 -24.11 -12.18
N MET A 304 -2.07 -23.56 -11.08
CA MET A 304 -2.80 -23.46 -9.81
C MET A 304 -4.04 -22.56 -9.92
N LYS A 305 -3.93 -21.43 -10.62
CA LYS A 305 -5.10 -20.56 -10.90
C LYS A 305 -6.16 -21.27 -11.73
N ASP A 306 -5.77 -22.02 -12.75
CA ASP A 306 -6.69 -22.78 -13.61
C ASP A 306 -7.45 -23.88 -12.85
N ARG A 307 -6.85 -24.38 -11.77
CA ARG A 307 -7.47 -25.30 -10.82
C ARG A 307 -8.36 -24.61 -9.77
N GLY A 308 -8.49 -23.29 -9.83
CA GLY A 308 -9.36 -22.50 -8.95
C GLY A 308 -8.70 -22.01 -7.67
N VAL A 309 -7.38 -22.11 -7.53
CA VAL A 309 -6.65 -21.51 -6.41
C VAL A 309 -6.70 -19.99 -6.55
N ASN A 310 -7.14 -19.30 -5.49
CA ASN A 310 -7.35 -17.85 -5.49
C ASN A 310 -6.03 -17.08 -5.29
N ILE A 311 -5.12 -17.21 -6.26
CA ILE A 311 -3.84 -16.48 -6.30
C ILE A 311 -4.09 -15.07 -6.82
N VAL A 312 -3.98 -14.08 -5.93
CA VAL A 312 -4.28 -12.67 -6.25
C VAL A 312 -3.04 -11.85 -6.61
N ALA A 313 -1.85 -12.34 -6.25
CA ALA A 313 -0.59 -11.66 -6.48
C ALA A 313 0.59 -12.64 -6.51
N THR A 314 1.65 -12.24 -7.23
CA THR A 314 2.98 -12.85 -7.15
C THR A 314 3.95 -11.83 -6.55
N ASN A 315 4.81 -12.27 -5.64
CA ASN A 315 5.94 -11.50 -5.15
C ASN A 315 7.20 -11.91 -5.90
N ASN A 316 7.88 -10.93 -6.51
CA ASN A 316 9.04 -11.12 -7.38
C ASN A 316 10.20 -10.24 -6.91
N SER A 317 10.77 -10.56 -5.74
CA SER A 317 11.85 -9.77 -5.10
C SER A 317 13.23 -10.03 -5.69
N TRP A 318 13.33 -10.04 -7.02
CA TRP A 318 14.53 -10.36 -7.77
C TRP A 318 14.62 -9.52 -9.04
N GLY A 319 15.82 -9.48 -9.63
CA GLY A 319 16.05 -8.76 -10.87
C GLY A 319 17.47 -8.97 -11.37
N GLY A 320 17.69 -8.67 -12.65
CA GLY A 320 18.98 -8.85 -13.30
C GLY A 320 18.83 -9.11 -14.79
N GLY A 321 19.96 -9.16 -15.49
CA GLY A 321 19.99 -9.41 -16.93
C GLY A 321 19.52 -8.22 -17.79
N SER A 322 19.26 -8.50 -19.06
CA SER A 322 18.65 -7.57 -20.03
C SER A 322 17.18 -7.92 -20.25
N PHE A 323 16.45 -7.09 -21.02
CA PHE A 323 15.09 -7.41 -21.44
C PHE A 323 14.99 -8.83 -22.04
N SER A 324 13.93 -9.54 -21.66
CA SER A 324 13.58 -10.86 -22.19
C SER A 324 12.13 -10.87 -22.67
N GLN A 325 11.94 -11.17 -23.95
CA GLN A 325 10.61 -11.36 -24.52
C GLN A 325 9.88 -12.53 -23.83
N ALA A 326 10.59 -13.61 -23.54
CA ALA A 326 9.98 -14.80 -22.91
C ALA A 326 9.43 -14.50 -21.50
N LEU A 327 10.14 -13.69 -20.70
CA LEU A 327 9.63 -13.28 -19.39
C LEU A 327 8.44 -12.31 -19.54
N SER A 328 8.50 -11.38 -20.50
CA SER A 328 7.37 -10.49 -20.80
C SER A 328 6.12 -11.29 -21.17
N ASP A 329 6.26 -12.25 -22.07
CA ASP A 329 5.15 -13.12 -22.51
C ASP A 329 4.60 -13.95 -21.34
N ALA A 330 5.47 -14.46 -20.46
CA ALA A 330 5.05 -15.21 -19.27
C ALA A 330 4.28 -14.35 -18.26
N ILE A 331 4.67 -13.09 -18.07
CA ILE A 331 3.96 -12.12 -17.22
C ILE A 331 2.61 -11.75 -17.86
N ASP A 332 2.60 -11.48 -19.17
CA ASP A 332 1.39 -11.12 -19.92
C ASP A 332 0.35 -12.25 -19.87
N ALA A 333 0.80 -13.51 -19.89
CA ALA A 333 -0.08 -14.68 -19.76
C ALA A 333 -0.81 -14.74 -18.40
N GLN A 334 -0.21 -14.22 -17.32
CA GLN A 334 -0.87 -14.18 -16.01
C GLN A 334 -2.01 -13.16 -15.94
N MET A 335 -1.90 -12.05 -16.69
CA MET A 335 -2.89 -10.97 -16.68
C MET A 335 -4.18 -11.33 -17.43
N GLN A 336 -4.18 -12.40 -18.22
CA GLN A 336 -5.34 -12.85 -19.00
C GLN A 336 -6.26 -13.81 -18.22
N ARG A 337 -5.96 -14.10 -16.94
CA ARG A 337 -6.65 -15.07 -16.08
C ARG A 337 -7.18 -14.43 -14.81
#